data_AF-A0AAU2GLK0-F1
#
_entry.id   AF-A0AAU2GLK0-F1
#
_cell.length_a   1.000
_cell.length_b   1.000
_cell.length_c   1.000
_cell.angle_alpha   90.00
_cell.angle_beta   90.00
_cell.angle_gamma   90.00
#
_symmetry.space_group_name_H-M   'P 1'
#
loop_
_entity.id
_entity.type
_entity.pdbx_description
1 polymer ?
#
loop_
_entity_poly.entity_id
_entity_poly.type
_entity_poly.pdbx_seq_one_letter_code
_entity_poly.pdbx_strand_id
1 'polypeptide(L)'
;MTDHTVGSSTDEPLGRASYLIEGRRVLLSDLIHAGLLSTGQRLTFRQRRSGQKHLAQVTADGRIELGDGQRFKSPSAAAAAATGRGPYDGWTSWALDDGTLLDALRQRLLDTVAELPPSGDVAADGSVARHTRLKDARRQADAETPVTVTVRDLLGWWGAARRGYLVTEHIAAELANHGLSTVPDFAAVGIDDRVTLTGPSEDTDGEGEAAEQEPVTGQEEPGETSAPGSATTSGNEEDKGEPIQGQTVGNLPSALKGVVSVPSSASFEEVFTKMRLNGYSQLPVLSGPRNLRGAVTWESIARARYADFEAPFSDAIVAAHAVSYADHLIDVLPDLERFGFLLVKDQTNQIAGIITVADVAAEYGATARPFLLIGDLDRQLRRVISEGLDLAEVIALCDPDGRRKLVAFDQLSYGDYQQVLGNQEQWDKLGWPLDRKSFIARLDELREIRNELMHFNDKDKAGDSAIPMLRNMIELLREHGG
;
A
#
# COMPACT_ATOMS: atom_id res chain seq x y z
N MET A 1 48.59 -38.69 24.55
CA MET A 1 48.26 -39.52 23.37
C MET A 1 46.98 -40.25 23.74
N THR A 2 45.83 -39.94 23.17
CA THR A 2 45.55 -39.69 21.76
C THR A 2 44.44 -38.67 21.55
N ASP A 3 44.57 -38.01 20.40
CA ASP A 3 43.69 -37.07 19.72
C ASP A 3 42.29 -37.65 19.46
N HIS A 4 41.25 -36.83 19.60
CA HIS A 4 39.92 -37.10 19.04
C HIS A 4 39.51 -35.93 18.14
N THR A 5 39.59 -36.19 16.85
CA THR A 5 39.16 -35.36 15.73
C THR A 5 37.65 -35.09 15.78
N VAL A 6 37.30 -33.81 15.74
CA VAL A 6 35.94 -33.29 15.54
C VAL A 6 35.55 -33.50 14.07
N GLY A 7 34.47 -34.25 13.84
CA GLY A 7 33.84 -34.38 12.54
C GLY A 7 33.06 -33.11 12.19
N SER A 8 33.46 -32.49 11.08
CA SER A 8 32.77 -31.37 10.44
C SER A 8 31.37 -31.78 10.00
N SER A 9 30.35 -31.11 10.54
CA SER A 9 28.95 -31.18 10.11
C SER A 9 28.78 -30.55 8.73
N THR A 10 28.64 -31.38 7.70
CA THR A 10 28.01 -31.00 6.43
C THR A 10 26.50 -31.05 6.62
N ASP A 11 25.92 -29.93 7.05
CA ASP A 11 24.49 -29.69 6.95
C ASP A 11 24.28 -28.24 6.47
N GLU A 12 23.25 -28.04 5.64
CA GLU A 12 22.72 -26.78 5.09
C GLU A 12 23.40 -26.12 3.85
N PRO A 13 23.02 -26.59 2.65
CA PRO A 13 22.69 -25.70 1.52
C PRO A 13 21.17 -25.64 1.23
N LEU A 14 20.41 -26.61 1.72
CA LEU A 14 19.04 -26.91 1.27
C LEU A 14 17.95 -26.10 1.97
N GLY A 15 18.15 -25.69 3.23
CA GLY A 15 17.18 -24.88 3.97
C GLY A 15 17.01 -23.48 3.39
N ARG A 16 18.02 -22.92 2.71
CA ARG A 16 17.99 -21.54 2.16
C ARG A 16 17.16 -21.37 0.89
N ALA A 17 16.94 -22.46 0.15
CA ALA A 17 16.23 -22.44 -1.12
C ALA A 17 14.72 -22.29 -0.93
N SER A 18 14.13 -22.94 0.08
CA SER A 18 12.71 -22.81 0.44
C SER A 18 12.31 -21.36 0.77
N TYR A 19 13.22 -20.56 1.35
CA TYR A 19 12.97 -19.14 1.64
C TYR A 19 12.85 -18.24 0.39
N LEU A 20 13.19 -18.72 -0.81
CA LEU A 20 13.05 -17.94 -2.06
C LEU A 20 11.58 -17.82 -2.51
N ILE A 21 10.70 -18.71 -2.06
CA ILE A 21 9.24 -18.64 -2.28
C ILE A 21 8.52 -18.03 -1.07
N GLU A 22 9.25 -17.55 -0.06
CA GLU A 22 8.70 -16.91 1.14
C GLU A 22 8.94 -15.39 1.14
N GLY A 23 8.86 -14.74 -0.03
CA GLY A 23 8.70 -13.29 -0.13
C GLY A 23 9.96 -12.44 -0.27
N ARG A 24 11.12 -13.03 -0.57
CA ARG A 24 12.32 -12.27 -0.97
C ARG A 24 12.56 -12.33 -2.48
N ARG A 25 13.14 -11.25 -3.03
CA ARG A 25 13.60 -11.24 -4.43
C ARG A 25 14.81 -12.14 -4.63
N VAL A 26 14.86 -12.85 -5.76
CA VAL A 26 16.03 -13.63 -6.19
C VAL A 26 17.19 -12.69 -6.46
N LEU A 27 18.36 -13.00 -5.91
CA LEU A 27 19.60 -12.27 -6.09
C LEU A 27 20.57 -13.06 -7.00
N LEU A 28 21.58 -12.38 -7.56
CA LEU A 28 22.64 -13.07 -8.31
C LEU A 28 23.42 -14.05 -7.44
N SER A 29 23.59 -13.72 -6.16
CA SER A 29 24.19 -14.63 -5.20
C SER A 29 23.43 -15.95 -5.13
N ASP A 30 22.09 -15.96 -5.21
CA ASP A 30 21.30 -17.19 -5.19
C ASP A 30 21.59 -18.08 -6.40
N LEU A 31 21.77 -17.48 -7.59
CA LEU A 31 22.18 -18.20 -8.80
C LEU A 31 23.58 -18.79 -8.67
N ILE A 32 24.51 -18.09 -8.01
CA ILE A 32 25.87 -18.58 -7.75
C ILE A 32 25.84 -19.76 -6.77
N HIS A 33 25.11 -19.64 -5.66
CA HIS A 33 24.99 -20.70 -4.67
C HIS A 33 24.33 -21.96 -5.25
N ALA A 34 23.37 -21.79 -6.16
CA ALA A 34 22.74 -22.90 -6.88
C ALA A 34 23.61 -23.50 -8.00
N GLY A 35 24.79 -22.94 -8.27
CA GLY A 35 25.69 -23.37 -9.35
C GLY A 35 25.18 -23.06 -10.76
N LEU A 36 24.15 -22.21 -10.89
CA LEU A 36 23.61 -21.77 -12.17
C LEU A 36 24.41 -20.62 -12.79
N LEU A 37 25.21 -19.91 -11.97
CA LEU A 37 26.06 -18.79 -12.38
C LEU A 37 27.44 -18.93 -11.72
N SER A 38 28.51 -18.61 -12.46
CA SER A 38 29.89 -18.68 -11.93
C SER A 38 30.41 -17.30 -11.53
N THR A 39 31.34 -17.27 -10.56
CA THR A 39 32.07 -16.04 -10.23
C THR A 39 33.02 -15.69 -11.38
N GLY A 40 33.11 -14.41 -11.73
CA GLY A 40 33.83 -13.94 -12.91
C GLY A 40 33.10 -14.21 -14.24
N GLN A 41 31.88 -14.76 -14.21
CA GLN A 41 31.09 -15.00 -15.43
C GLN A 41 30.87 -13.69 -16.18
N ARG A 42 31.13 -13.71 -17.49
CA ARG A 42 30.92 -12.56 -18.37
C ARG A 42 29.44 -12.44 -18.73
N LEU A 43 28.93 -11.22 -18.65
CA LEU A 43 27.58 -10.84 -19.05
C LEU A 43 27.67 -9.83 -20.19
N THR A 44 26.81 -10.01 -21.19
CA THR A 44 26.66 -9.13 -22.34
C THR A 44 25.24 -8.60 -22.38
N PHE A 45 25.09 -7.27 -22.40
CA PHE A 45 23.82 -6.62 -22.71
C PHE A 45 23.92 -5.99 -24.10
N ARG A 46 22.98 -6.36 -24.99
CA ARG A 46 22.90 -5.82 -26.35
C ARG A 46 21.64 -4.98 -26.50
N GLN A 47 21.81 -3.68 -26.71
CA GLN A 47 20.69 -2.80 -27.04
C GLN A 47 20.13 -3.16 -28.42
N ARG A 48 18.84 -3.49 -28.50
CA ARG A 48 18.20 -3.97 -29.74
C ARG A 48 18.20 -2.90 -30.85
N ARG A 49 18.04 -1.63 -30.48
CA ARG A 49 17.84 -0.52 -31.43
C ARG A 49 19.12 0.15 -31.89
N SER A 50 20.07 0.40 -30.97
CA SER A 50 21.38 1.01 -31.29
C SER A 50 22.43 -0.03 -31.72
N GLY A 51 22.22 -1.31 -31.36
CA GLY A 51 23.20 -2.37 -31.54
C GLY A 51 24.39 -2.31 -30.57
N GLN A 52 24.42 -1.33 -29.66
CA GLN A 52 25.50 -1.16 -28.68
C GLN A 52 25.57 -2.37 -27.74
N LYS A 53 26.81 -2.78 -27.44
CA LYS A 53 27.09 -3.89 -26.54
C LYS A 53 27.78 -3.37 -25.29
N HIS A 54 27.22 -3.74 -24.14
CA HIS A 54 27.77 -3.47 -22.83
C HIS A 54 28.26 -4.78 -22.22
N LEU A 55 29.44 -4.74 -21.62
CA LEU A 55 30.07 -5.90 -21.00
C LEU A 55 30.12 -5.69 -19.50
N ALA A 56 29.82 -6.75 -18.77
CA ALA A 56 29.91 -6.78 -17.32
C ALA A 56 30.42 -8.14 -16.83
N GLN A 57 30.79 -8.21 -15.56
CA GLN A 57 31.23 -9.45 -14.92
C GLN A 57 30.52 -9.65 -13.58
N VAL A 58 30.27 -10.91 -13.24
CA VAL A 58 29.69 -11.29 -11.95
C VAL A 58 30.78 -11.37 -10.89
N THR A 59 30.65 -10.63 -9.81
CA THR A 59 31.62 -10.65 -8.70
C THR A 59 31.32 -11.78 -7.71
N ALA A 60 32.30 -12.12 -6.85
CA ALA A 60 32.16 -13.16 -5.85
C ALA A 60 31.09 -12.86 -4.77
N ASP A 61 30.80 -11.58 -4.52
CA ASP A 61 29.73 -11.12 -3.61
C ASP A 61 28.36 -11.02 -4.29
N GLY A 62 28.20 -11.54 -5.51
CA GLY A 62 26.92 -11.58 -6.21
C GLY A 62 26.48 -10.23 -6.78
N ARG A 63 27.43 -9.37 -7.18
CA ARG A 63 27.17 -8.08 -7.84
C ARG A 63 27.57 -8.13 -9.31
N ILE A 64 27.10 -7.15 -10.07
CA ILE A 64 27.51 -6.94 -11.47
C ILE A 64 28.51 -5.78 -11.49
N GLU A 65 29.72 -6.05 -11.98
CA GLU A 65 30.77 -5.08 -12.22
C GLU A 65 30.79 -4.70 -13.70
N LEU A 66 30.59 -3.41 -14.00
CA LEU A 66 30.69 -2.87 -15.35
C LEU A 66 32.15 -2.60 -15.73
N GLY A 67 32.41 -2.37 -17.03
CA GLY A 67 33.77 -2.12 -17.54
C GLY A 67 34.44 -0.84 -17.01
N ASP A 68 33.69 0.07 -16.40
CA ASP A 68 34.17 1.27 -15.71
C ASP A 68 34.52 1.03 -14.23
N GLY A 69 34.34 -0.20 -13.73
CA GLY A 69 34.62 -0.62 -12.36
C GLY A 69 33.47 -0.40 -11.38
N GLN A 70 32.33 0.17 -11.80
CA GLN A 70 31.17 0.35 -10.95
C GLN A 70 30.49 -0.99 -10.65
N ARG A 71 30.02 -1.16 -9.40
CA ARG A 71 29.43 -2.41 -8.89
C ARG A 71 28.00 -2.21 -8.44
N PHE A 72 27.09 -3.06 -8.92
CA PHE A 72 25.67 -2.95 -8.65
C PHE A 72 25.10 -4.22 -8.05
N LYS A 73 24.22 -4.06 -7.05
CA LYS A 73 23.51 -5.18 -6.40
C LYS A 73 22.38 -5.76 -7.26
N SER A 74 21.79 -4.97 -8.17
CA SER A 74 20.67 -5.40 -9.01
C SER A 74 21.02 -5.34 -10.51
N PRO A 75 20.52 -6.29 -11.32
CA PRO A 75 20.67 -6.27 -12.78
C PRO A 75 20.16 -4.99 -13.43
N SER A 76 19.02 -4.48 -12.97
CA SER A 76 18.39 -3.29 -13.55
C SER A 76 19.22 -2.02 -13.30
N ALA A 77 19.82 -1.87 -12.11
CA ALA A 77 20.72 -0.74 -11.83
C ALA A 77 21.99 -0.81 -12.69
N ALA A 78 22.56 -2.01 -12.86
CA ALA A 78 23.70 -2.19 -13.77
C ALA A 78 23.33 -1.86 -15.23
N ALA A 79 22.14 -2.26 -15.68
CA ALA A 79 21.67 -1.96 -17.02
C ALA A 79 21.47 -0.45 -17.23
N ALA A 80 20.78 0.23 -16.31
CA ALA A 80 20.57 1.68 -16.36
C ALA A 80 21.90 2.46 -16.34
N ALA A 81 22.87 2.04 -15.51
CA ALA A 81 24.20 2.66 -15.47
C ALA A 81 24.98 2.43 -16.77
N ALA A 82 24.90 1.22 -17.36
CA ALA A 82 25.59 0.90 -18.60
C ALA A 82 25.06 1.71 -19.81
N THR A 83 23.76 2.00 -19.84
CA THR A 83 23.11 2.73 -20.94
C THR A 83 23.08 4.24 -20.73
N GLY A 84 23.23 4.70 -19.48
CA GLY A 84 23.09 6.11 -19.10
C GLY A 84 21.67 6.66 -19.32
N ARG A 85 20.68 5.79 -19.51
CA ARG A 85 19.27 6.13 -19.80
C ARG A 85 18.35 5.09 -19.16
N GLY A 86 17.07 5.44 -19.03
CA GLY A 86 15.90 4.56 -18.95
C GLY A 86 15.85 3.50 -17.82
N PRO A 87 14.65 3.15 -17.32
CA PRO A 87 14.48 1.93 -16.56
C PRO A 87 14.56 0.72 -17.51
N TYR A 88 15.59 -0.11 -17.34
CA TYR A 88 15.74 -1.39 -18.05
C TYR A 88 15.42 -2.55 -17.12
N ASP A 89 14.73 -3.59 -17.62
CA ASP A 89 14.67 -4.85 -16.90
C ASP A 89 15.99 -5.62 -17.08
N GLY A 90 16.87 -5.49 -16.09
CA GLY A 90 18.19 -6.11 -16.15
C GLY A 90 18.15 -7.63 -16.25
N TRP A 91 17.09 -8.30 -15.77
CA TRP A 91 17.01 -9.76 -15.84
C TRP A 91 16.83 -10.26 -17.28
N THR A 92 16.10 -9.52 -18.10
CA THR A 92 15.91 -9.81 -19.52
C THR A 92 16.93 -9.11 -20.43
N SER A 93 17.72 -8.17 -19.89
CA SER A 93 18.75 -7.44 -20.63
C SER A 93 20.12 -8.13 -20.66
N TRP A 94 20.54 -8.76 -19.56
CA TRP A 94 21.87 -9.37 -19.45
C TRP A 94 21.85 -10.85 -19.89
N ALA A 95 22.77 -11.22 -20.79
CA ALA A 95 22.96 -12.57 -21.29
C ALA A 95 24.36 -13.11 -20.99
N LEU A 96 24.49 -14.42 -20.81
CA LEU A 96 25.77 -15.14 -20.81
C LEU A 96 26.34 -15.23 -22.23
N ASP A 97 27.60 -15.66 -22.35
CA ASP A 97 28.29 -15.83 -23.64
C ASP A 97 27.60 -16.83 -24.58
N ASP A 98 26.82 -17.77 -24.04
CA ASP A 98 26.00 -18.73 -24.79
C ASP A 98 24.63 -18.17 -25.24
N GLY A 99 24.32 -16.93 -24.86
CA GLY A 99 23.06 -16.25 -25.14
C GLY A 99 21.95 -16.48 -24.10
N THR A 100 22.20 -17.26 -23.05
CA THR A 100 21.22 -17.50 -21.98
C THR A 100 21.01 -16.23 -21.16
N LEU A 101 19.76 -15.76 -21.02
CA LEU A 101 19.42 -14.59 -20.20
C LEU A 101 19.47 -14.90 -18.70
N LEU A 102 19.77 -13.88 -17.87
CA LEU A 102 19.69 -14.01 -16.42
C LEU A 102 18.28 -14.40 -15.94
N ASP A 103 17.23 -13.92 -16.60
CA ASP A 103 15.85 -14.32 -16.31
C ASP A 103 15.64 -15.83 -16.49
N ALA A 104 16.23 -16.45 -17.52
CA ALA A 104 16.12 -17.88 -17.74
C ALA A 104 16.79 -18.69 -16.61
N LEU A 105 17.93 -18.21 -16.09
CA LEU A 105 18.59 -18.81 -14.93
C LEU A 105 17.74 -18.63 -13.66
N ARG A 106 17.12 -17.46 -13.48
CA ARG A 106 16.18 -17.18 -12.38
C ARG A 106 14.96 -18.11 -12.42
N GLN A 107 14.33 -18.31 -13.58
CA GLN A 107 13.20 -19.24 -13.71
C GLN A 107 13.62 -20.68 -13.41
N ARG A 108 14.80 -21.13 -13.89
CA ARG A 108 15.33 -22.47 -13.57
C ARG A 108 15.56 -22.67 -12.07
N LEU A 109 16.05 -21.65 -11.37
CA LEU A 109 16.18 -21.69 -9.92
C LEU A 109 14.82 -21.91 -9.26
N LEU A 110 13.83 -21.07 -9.59
CA LEU A 110 12.48 -21.16 -9.02
C LEU A 110 11.82 -22.52 -9.28
N ASP A 111 11.98 -23.07 -10.49
CA ASP A 111 11.49 -24.42 -10.85
C ASP A 111 12.11 -25.49 -9.94
N THR A 112 13.43 -25.42 -9.73
CA THR A 112 14.15 -26.35 -8.85
C THR A 112 13.66 -26.24 -7.40
N VAL A 113 13.40 -25.02 -6.93
CA VAL A 113 12.86 -24.80 -5.57
C VAL A 113 11.44 -25.35 -5.43
N ALA A 114 10.60 -25.19 -6.45
CA ALA A 114 9.22 -25.68 -6.43
C ALA A 114 9.11 -27.22 -6.48
N GLU A 115 10.11 -27.93 -7.04
CA GLU A 115 10.15 -29.39 -7.13
C GLU A 115 10.71 -30.09 -5.87
N LEU A 116 11.33 -29.35 -4.94
CA LEU A 116 11.86 -29.90 -3.70
C LEU A 116 10.73 -30.34 -2.75
N PRO A 117 10.78 -31.55 -2.16
CA PRO A 117 9.77 -32.01 -1.21
C PRO A 117 9.80 -31.12 0.04
N PRO A 118 8.64 -30.68 0.55
CA PRO A 118 8.61 -29.72 1.63
C PRO A 118 9.08 -30.30 2.95
N SER A 119 9.99 -29.58 3.61
CA SER A 119 10.46 -29.85 4.96
C SER A 119 9.42 -29.43 6.01
N GLY A 120 8.14 -29.81 5.88
CA GLY A 120 7.08 -29.47 6.85
C GLY A 120 5.67 -29.21 6.28
N ASP A 121 4.67 -29.46 7.13
CA ASP A 121 3.22 -29.59 6.89
C ASP A 121 2.48 -28.39 6.21
N VAL A 122 1.42 -28.74 5.45
CA VAL A 122 0.27 -27.96 4.87
C VAL A 122 0.57 -26.70 4.03
N ALA A 123 1.60 -25.90 4.31
CA ALA A 123 1.88 -24.64 3.60
C ALA A 123 2.53 -24.82 2.22
N ALA A 124 3.15 -25.97 1.98
CA ALA A 124 3.92 -26.26 0.77
C ALA A 124 3.08 -26.47 -0.50
N ASP A 125 1.87 -27.03 -0.36
CA ASP A 125 0.98 -27.31 -1.49
C ASP A 125 0.47 -26.00 -2.14
N GLY A 126 0.26 -24.97 -1.31
CA GLY A 126 -0.08 -23.62 -1.78
C GLY A 126 1.05 -22.94 -2.56
N SER A 127 2.31 -23.16 -2.16
CA SER A 127 3.49 -22.53 -2.77
C SER A 127 3.74 -23.03 -4.21
N VAL A 128 3.68 -24.35 -4.43
CA VAL A 128 3.86 -24.96 -5.76
C VAL A 128 2.72 -24.55 -6.70
N ALA A 129 1.48 -24.52 -6.20
CA ALA A 129 0.33 -24.08 -6.97
C ALA A 129 0.43 -22.58 -7.35
N ARG A 130 0.92 -21.72 -6.43
CA ARG A 130 1.22 -20.31 -6.72
C ARG A 130 2.28 -20.17 -7.80
N HIS A 131 3.41 -20.85 -7.65
CA HIS A 131 4.51 -20.81 -8.61
C HIS A 131 4.04 -21.20 -10.02
N THR A 132 3.25 -22.28 -10.13
CA THR A 132 2.66 -22.72 -11.40
C THR A 132 1.74 -21.64 -12.00
N ARG A 133 0.86 -21.06 -11.17
CA ARG A 133 -0.04 -19.98 -11.59
C ARG A 133 0.71 -18.75 -12.09
N LEU A 134 1.78 -18.34 -11.42
CA LEU A 134 2.61 -17.19 -11.83
C LEU A 134 3.36 -17.47 -13.15
N LYS A 135 3.85 -18.71 -13.37
CA LYS A 135 4.43 -19.10 -14.66
C LYS A 135 3.41 -19.03 -15.80
N ASP A 136 2.19 -19.49 -15.57
CA ASP A 136 1.13 -19.43 -16.58
C ASP A 136 0.68 -17.99 -16.85
N ALA A 137 0.63 -17.13 -15.83
CA ALA A 137 0.38 -15.70 -15.99
C ALA A 137 1.50 -15.03 -16.81
N ARG A 138 2.77 -15.37 -16.57
CA ARG A 138 3.90 -14.87 -17.36
C ARG A 138 3.84 -15.31 -18.82
N ARG A 139 3.56 -16.59 -19.08
CA ARG A 139 3.37 -17.10 -20.45
C ARG A 139 2.25 -16.37 -21.19
N GLN A 140 1.14 -16.10 -20.51
CA GLN A 140 0.03 -15.35 -21.07
C GLN A 140 0.38 -13.89 -21.37
N ALA A 141 1.15 -13.25 -20.51
CA ALA A 141 1.63 -11.88 -20.74
C ALA A 141 2.61 -11.80 -21.92
N ASP A 142 3.55 -12.75 -22.03
CA ASP A 142 4.49 -12.86 -23.15
C ASP A 142 3.77 -13.16 -24.49
N ALA A 143 2.59 -13.78 -24.44
CA ALA A 143 1.73 -14.05 -25.59
C ALA A 143 0.77 -12.90 -25.94
N GLU A 144 0.97 -11.70 -25.38
CA GLU A 144 0.10 -10.52 -25.55
C GLU A 144 -1.35 -10.72 -25.07
N THR A 145 -1.60 -11.71 -24.22
CA THR A 145 -2.92 -12.00 -23.63
C THR A 145 -2.85 -11.94 -22.09
N PRO A 146 -2.52 -10.78 -21.49
CA PRO A 146 -2.25 -10.70 -20.06
C PRO A 146 -3.48 -10.95 -19.20
N VAL A 147 -3.26 -11.53 -18.02
CA VAL A 147 -4.32 -11.88 -17.06
C VAL A 147 -4.76 -10.62 -16.30
N THR A 148 -6.07 -10.39 -16.20
CA THR A 148 -6.63 -9.30 -15.39
C THR A 148 -7.44 -9.85 -14.23
N VAL A 149 -7.08 -9.48 -13.01
CA VAL A 149 -7.68 -9.92 -11.74
C VAL A 149 -8.06 -8.72 -10.88
N THR A 150 -8.91 -8.90 -9.88
CA THR A 150 -9.08 -7.88 -8.85
C THR A 150 -7.90 -7.91 -7.88
N VAL A 151 -7.59 -6.80 -7.19
CA VAL A 151 -6.53 -6.84 -6.17
C VAL A 151 -6.89 -7.82 -5.05
N ARG A 152 -8.17 -7.94 -4.70
CA ARG A 152 -8.66 -8.95 -3.74
C ARG A 152 -8.31 -10.37 -4.16
N ASP A 153 -8.56 -10.74 -5.42
CA ASP A 153 -8.23 -12.06 -5.94
C ASP A 153 -6.72 -12.28 -5.98
N LEU A 154 -5.95 -11.24 -6.34
CA LEU A 154 -4.49 -11.28 -6.34
C LEU A 154 -3.94 -11.56 -4.93
N LEU A 155 -4.37 -10.83 -3.91
CA LEU A 155 -4.02 -11.09 -2.51
C LEU A 155 -4.40 -12.51 -2.09
N GLY A 156 -5.57 -12.97 -2.54
CA GLY A 156 -6.08 -14.32 -2.30
C GLY A 156 -5.17 -15.43 -2.82
N TRP A 157 -4.32 -15.17 -3.82
CA TRP A 157 -3.34 -16.16 -4.28
C TRP A 157 -2.32 -16.50 -3.19
N TRP A 158 -1.99 -15.54 -2.31
CA TRP A 158 -1.14 -15.72 -1.14
C TRP A 158 -1.92 -16.10 0.13
N GLY A 159 -3.22 -16.41 0.01
CA GLY A 159 -4.09 -16.62 1.17
C GLY A 159 -4.31 -15.36 2.00
N ALA A 160 -3.88 -14.20 1.49
CA ALA A 160 -4.03 -12.93 2.17
C ALA A 160 -5.43 -12.36 1.87
N ALA A 161 -6.15 -12.01 2.93
CA ALA A 161 -7.40 -11.26 2.80
C ALA A 161 -7.20 -9.74 2.82
N ARG A 162 -5.97 -9.27 3.09
CA ARG A 162 -5.64 -7.89 3.48
C ARG A 162 -4.36 -7.42 2.83
N ARG A 163 -4.28 -6.11 2.59
CA ARG A 163 -3.07 -5.44 2.07
C ARG A 163 -2.28 -4.84 3.23
N GLY A 164 -1.38 -5.64 3.82
CA GLY A 164 -0.37 -5.17 4.78
C GLY A 164 0.97 -4.96 4.10
N TYR A 165 1.84 -4.09 4.62
CA TYR A 165 3.15 -3.80 4.03
C TYR A 165 3.97 -5.07 3.74
N LEU A 166 4.07 -5.97 4.73
CA LEU A 166 4.78 -7.24 4.56
C LEU A 166 4.17 -8.13 3.46
N VAL A 167 2.85 -8.10 3.33
CA VAL A 167 2.13 -8.84 2.28
C VAL A 167 2.39 -8.21 0.91
N THR A 168 2.34 -6.88 0.82
CA THR A 168 2.61 -6.13 -0.42
C THR A 168 4.03 -6.38 -0.91
N GLU A 169 5.04 -6.28 -0.04
CA GLU A 169 6.44 -6.55 -0.37
C GLU A 169 6.64 -8.01 -0.82
N HIS A 170 6.04 -8.97 -0.11
CA HIS A 170 6.08 -10.38 -0.47
C HIS A 170 5.51 -10.62 -1.87
N ILE A 171 4.30 -10.11 -2.15
CA ILE A 171 3.64 -10.26 -3.44
C ILE A 171 4.47 -9.59 -4.54
N ALA A 172 4.94 -8.36 -4.31
CA ALA A 172 5.76 -7.63 -5.27
C ALA A 172 7.09 -8.36 -5.56
N ALA A 173 7.70 -8.98 -4.55
CA ALA A 173 8.91 -9.76 -4.71
C ALA A 173 8.67 -11.04 -5.53
N GLU A 174 7.62 -11.80 -5.24
CA GLU A 174 7.27 -13.00 -6.00
C GLU A 174 6.87 -12.68 -7.44
N LEU A 175 6.05 -11.64 -7.67
CA LEU A 175 5.74 -11.17 -9.02
C LEU A 175 7.03 -10.81 -9.77
N ALA A 176 7.92 -10.04 -9.16
CA ALA A 176 9.20 -9.66 -9.76
C ALA A 176 10.09 -10.88 -10.06
N ASN A 177 10.09 -11.92 -9.22
CA ASN A 177 10.82 -13.17 -9.45
C ASN A 177 10.33 -13.90 -10.72
N HIS A 178 9.04 -13.79 -11.03
CA HIS A 178 8.45 -14.29 -12.28
C HIS A 178 8.51 -13.27 -13.44
N GLY A 179 9.17 -12.12 -13.22
CA GLY A 179 9.23 -11.00 -14.16
C GLY A 179 7.84 -10.47 -14.53
N LEU A 180 6.93 -10.49 -13.56
CA LEU A 180 5.60 -9.93 -13.65
C LEU A 180 5.53 -8.60 -12.88
N SER A 181 4.72 -7.69 -13.38
CA SER A 181 4.29 -6.48 -12.68
C SER A 181 2.81 -6.24 -12.91
N THR A 182 2.15 -5.49 -12.03
CA THR A 182 0.74 -5.13 -12.20
C THR A 182 0.61 -3.75 -12.82
N VAL A 183 -0.35 -3.60 -13.72
CA VAL A 183 -0.76 -2.31 -14.28
C VAL A 183 -2.28 -2.14 -14.13
N PRO A 184 -2.77 -1.09 -13.43
CA PRO A 184 -2.01 -0.19 -12.55
C PRO A 184 -1.30 -0.94 -11.41
N ASP A 185 -0.40 -0.26 -10.68
CA ASP A 185 0.24 -0.86 -9.50
C ASP A 185 -0.84 -1.25 -8.48
N PHE A 186 -0.89 -2.54 -8.11
CA PHE A 186 -1.86 -3.07 -7.15
C PHE A 186 -1.74 -2.43 -5.77
N ALA A 187 -0.56 -1.91 -5.40
CA ALA A 187 -0.36 -1.21 -4.15
C ALA A 187 -1.05 0.17 -4.15
N ALA A 188 -1.18 0.80 -5.31
CA ALA A 188 -1.63 2.19 -5.50
C ALA A 188 -3.12 2.33 -5.88
N VAL A 189 -3.89 1.24 -5.90
CA VAL A 189 -5.32 1.25 -6.28
C VAL A 189 -6.21 0.59 -5.22
N GLY A 190 -7.53 0.71 -5.28
CA GLY A 190 -8.46 0.07 -4.33
C GLY A 190 -8.38 -1.47 -4.33
N ILE A 191 -8.88 -2.13 -3.27
CA ILE A 191 -8.85 -3.61 -3.17
C ILE A 191 -9.75 -4.31 -4.20
N ASP A 192 -10.83 -3.63 -4.60
CA ASP A 192 -11.79 -4.16 -5.59
C ASP A 192 -11.49 -3.67 -7.01
N ASP A 193 -10.44 -2.86 -7.20
CA ASP A 193 -10.00 -2.43 -8.52
C ASP A 193 -9.32 -3.58 -9.28
N ARG A 194 -9.35 -3.48 -10.61
CA ARG A 194 -8.77 -4.48 -11.50
C ARG A 194 -7.35 -4.10 -11.85
N VAL A 195 -6.45 -5.08 -11.78
CA VAL A 195 -5.06 -4.95 -12.20
C VAL A 195 -4.72 -6.04 -13.21
N THR A 196 -3.91 -5.67 -14.20
CA THR A 196 -3.45 -6.58 -15.25
C THR A 196 -2.02 -7.00 -14.95
N LEU A 197 -1.77 -8.31 -14.89
CA LEU A 197 -0.42 -8.86 -14.78
C LEU A 197 0.26 -8.78 -16.15
N THR A 198 1.28 -7.95 -16.22
CA THR A 198 2.07 -7.67 -17.41
C THR A 198 3.45 -8.27 -17.26
N GLY A 199 4.03 -8.68 -18.39
CA GLY A 199 5.42 -9.12 -18.45
C GLY A 199 6.39 -7.93 -18.33
N PRO A 200 7.69 -8.18 -18.44
CA PRO A 200 8.70 -7.12 -18.39
C PRO A 200 8.41 -6.13 -19.52
N SER A 201 8.43 -4.84 -19.17
CA SER A 201 8.16 -3.76 -20.10
C SER A 201 9.08 -3.87 -21.31
N GLU A 202 8.55 -3.76 -22.53
CA GLU A 202 9.41 -3.64 -23.70
C GLU A 202 10.23 -2.36 -23.59
N ASP A 203 11.55 -2.50 -23.69
CA ASP A 203 12.55 -1.43 -23.60
C ASP A 203 12.11 -0.20 -24.42
N THR A 204 11.58 0.83 -23.76
CA THR A 204 11.29 2.10 -24.41
C THR A 204 12.48 3.02 -24.18
N ASP A 205 13.36 3.11 -25.18
CA ASP A 205 14.47 4.08 -25.26
C ASP A 205 13.97 5.55 -25.41
N GLY A 206 12.83 5.89 -24.77
CA GLY A 206 12.21 7.21 -24.81
C GLY A 206 12.88 8.17 -23.83
N GLU A 207 13.02 9.43 -24.25
CA GLU A 207 13.49 10.57 -23.45
C GLU A 207 12.54 10.80 -22.26
N GLY A 208 12.79 10.12 -21.14
CA GLY A 208 12.16 10.35 -19.85
C GLY A 208 13.15 11.04 -18.92
N GLU A 209 12.70 12.14 -18.33
CA GLU A 209 13.46 13.04 -17.46
C GLU A 209 14.22 12.29 -16.34
N ALA A 210 15.44 12.77 -16.08
CA ALA A 210 16.32 12.25 -15.05
C ALA A 210 15.65 12.35 -13.67
N ALA A 211 15.42 11.21 -13.02
CA ALA A 211 15.25 11.18 -11.58
C ALA A 211 16.61 11.51 -10.95
N GLU A 212 16.66 12.64 -10.25
CA GLU A 212 17.82 13.08 -9.47
C GLU A 212 18.22 11.98 -8.47
N GLN A 213 19.44 11.47 -8.61
CA GLN A 213 20.10 10.71 -7.56
C GLN A 213 21.02 11.66 -6.79
N GLU A 214 20.83 11.75 -5.48
CA GLU A 214 21.78 12.41 -4.59
C GLU A 214 23.14 11.68 -4.63
N PRO A 215 24.26 12.40 -4.79
CA PRO A 215 25.58 11.78 -4.77
C PRO A 215 26.04 11.63 -3.31
N VAL A 216 26.15 10.39 -2.84
CA VAL A 216 26.95 10.09 -1.66
C VAL A 216 28.43 10.15 -2.05
N THR A 217 29.06 11.30 -1.81
CA THR A 217 30.51 11.46 -1.91
C THR A 217 31.10 11.41 -0.51
N GLY A 218 31.88 10.35 -0.26
CA GLY A 218 32.75 10.26 0.90
C GLY A 218 34.02 11.05 0.69
N GLN A 219 34.39 11.87 1.68
CA GLN A 219 35.75 12.35 1.90
C GLN A 219 35.96 12.60 3.41
N GLU A 220 36.86 11.81 4.00
CA GLU A 220 37.56 12.04 5.27
C GLU A 220 38.55 13.20 5.08
N GLU A 221 38.79 14.16 5.99
CA GLU A 221 39.38 14.14 7.35
C GLU A 221 39.35 15.60 7.93
N PRO A 222 40.06 15.99 9.03
CA PRO A 222 39.81 15.73 10.46
C PRO A 222 39.77 17.04 11.30
N GLY A 223 39.31 17.00 12.56
CA GLY A 223 39.50 18.14 13.48
C GLY A 223 38.65 18.18 14.74
N GLU A 224 39.15 17.55 15.79
CA GLU A 224 38.94 17.73 17.25
C GLU A 224 37.95 18.80 17.75
N THR A 225 36.98 18.44 18.60
CA THR A 225 37.08 18.56 20.08
C THR A 225 35.82 18.11 20.84
N SER A 226 36.06 17.32 21.90
CA SER A 226 35.30 17.22 23.17
C SER A 226 34.03 16.35 23.28
N ALA A 227 34.25 15.15 23.83
CA ALA A 227 33.31 14.23 24.51
C ALA A 227 32.78 14.81 25.86
N PRO A 228 32.01 14.10 26.73
CA PRO A 228 31.49 12.70 26.68
C PRO A 228 29.98 12.60 27.04
N GLY A 229 29.25 11.49 26.93
CA GLY A 229 29.51 10.12 26.53
C GLY A 229 28.19 9.36 26.69
N SER A 230 27.92 8.37 25.85
CA SER A 230 26.87 7.38 26.13
C SER A 230 27.35 6.02 25.68
N ALA A 231 27.18 5.07 26.60
CA ALA A 231 27.75 3.75 26.54
C ALA A 231 27.19 2.95 25.36
N THR A 232 28.13 2.31 24.68
CA THR A 232 27.94 1.33 23.63
C THR A 232 27.23 0.09 24.18
N THR A 233 26.09 -0.26 23.61
CA THR A 233 25.67 -1.66 23.48
C THR A 233 25.47 -1.94 22.00
N SER A 234 26.44 -2.62 21.42
CA SER A 234 26.40 -3.16 20.07
C SER A 234 25.26 -4.16 19.94
N GLY A 235 24.38 -3.90 18.99
CA GLY A 235 23.37 -4.81 18.48
C GLY A 235 23.01 -4.31 17.08
N ASN A 236 23.73 -4.79 16.07
CA ASN A 236 23.38 -4.60 14.67
C ASN A 236 22.12 -5.42 14.39
N GLU A 237 20.97 -4.79 14.61
CA GLU A 237 19.78 -5.02 13.79
C GLU A 237 19.51 -3.65 13.15
N GLU A 238 19.68 -3.57 11.84
CA GLU A 238 19.12 -2.47 11.07
C GLU A 238 17.61 -2.54 11.28
N ASP A 239 17.12 -1.80 12.28
CA ASP A 239 15.73 -1.42 12.42
C ASP A 239 15.39 -0.61 11.17
N LYS A 240 15.03 -1.34 10.10
CA LYS A 240 14.31 -0.77 8.97
C LYS A 240 12.95 -0.39 9.52
N GLY A 241 12.90 0.78 10.15
CA GLY A 241 11.66 1.38 10.61
C GLY A 241 10.61 1.22 9.51
N GLU A 242 9.44 0.71 9.89
CA GLU A 242 8.37 0.41 8.95
C GLU A 242 8.16 1.61 8.01
N PRO A 243 8.41 1.47 6.70
CA PRO A 243 8.07 2.54 5.78
C PRO A 243 6.54 2.67 5.80
N ILE A 244 6.06 3.84 6.22
CA ILE A 244 4.65 4.19 6.19
C ILE A 244 4.26 4.25 4.71
N GLN A 245 3.79 3.14 4.15
CA GLN A 245 3.26 3.10 2.79
C GLN A 245 1.94 3.90 2.79
N GLY A 246 2.07 5.20 2.55
CA GLY A 246 0.95 6.15 2.59
C GLY A 246 -0.08 5.86 1.50
N GLN A 247 -1.35 6.08 1.82
CA GLN A 247 -2.45 6.01 0.87
C GLN A 247 -2.16 6.91 -0.33
N THR A 248 -2.28 6.39 -1.54
CA THR A 248 -2.13 7.15 -2.79
C THR A 248 -3.48 7.67 -3.26
N VAL A 249 -3.45 8.60 -4.21
CA VAL A 249 -4.66 9.12 -4.87
C VAL A 249 -5.48 8.00 -5.52
N GLY A 250 -4.82 7.02 -6.13
CA GLY A 250 -5.46 5.90 -6.81
C GLY A 250 -6.25 4.97 -5.89
N ASN A 251 -6.05 5.02 -4.58
CA ASN A 251 -6.89 4.30 -3.63
C ASN A 251 -8.31 4.89 -3.50
N LEU A 252 -8.53 6.13 -3.95
CA LEU A 252 -9.87 6.72 -3.96
C LEU A 252 -10.72 6.10 -5.08
N PRO A 253 -11.96 5.66 -4.81
CA PRO A 253 -12.79 5.00 -5.82
C PRO A 253 -13.05 5.85 -7.07
N SER A 254 -13.02 7.18 -6.99
CA SER A 254 -13.25 8.08 -8.12
C SER A 254 -12.00 8.32 -8.99
N ALA A 255 -10.81 7.92 -8.53
CA ALA A 255 -9.54 8.25 -9.15
C ALA A 255 -9.34 7.61 -10.54
N LEU A 256 -9.83 6.38 -10.76
CA LEU A 256 -9.60 5.60 -11.99
C LEU A 256 -10.89 5.05 -12.64
N LYS A 257 -12.07 5.55 -12.27
CA LYS A 257 -13.38 5.08 -12.79
C LYS A 257 -13.80 5.70 -14.13
N GLY A 258 -12.91 6.44 -14.77
CA GLY A 258 -13.20 7.23 -15.97
C GLY A 258 -13.73 8.62 -15.62
N VAL A 259 -13.66 9.52 -16.59
CA VAL A 259 -14.19 10.88 -16.46
C VAL A 259 -15.00 11.27 -17.69
N VAL A 260 -16.18 11.84 -17.46
CA VAL A 260 -16.96 12.49 -18.53
C VAL A 260 -16.32 13.83 -18.82
N SER A 261 -15.99 14.11 -20.08
CA SER A 261 -15.35 15.36 -20.50
C SER A 261 -16.06 16.01 -21.69
N VAL A 262 -15.64 17.24 -21.99
CA VAL A 262 -16.09 18.02 -23.16
C VAL A 262 -14.89 18.53 -23.95
N PRO A 263 -15.01 18.70 -25.27
CA PRO A 263 -13.98 19.40 -26.06
C PRO A 263 -14.01 20.90 -25.79
N SER A 264 -12.92 21.61 -26.10
CA SER A 264 -12.85 23.07 -26.00
C SER A 264 -13.80 23.82 -26.95
N SER A 265 -14.33 23.12 -27.96
CA SER A 265 -15.32 23.63 -28.91
C SER A 265 -16.77 23.36 -28.52
N ALA A 266 -17.02 22.82 -27.31
CA ALA A 266 -18.37 22.53 -26.83
C ALA A 266 -19.21 23.81 -26.68
N SER A 267 -20.54 23.66 -26.68
CA SER A 267 -21.46 24.76 -26.35
C SER A 267 -21.84 24.75 -24.87
N PHE A 268 -22.33 25.89 -24.37
CA PHE A 268 -22.85 25.97 -23.01
C PHE A 268 -24.01 25.00 -22.77
N GLU A 269 -24.87 24.78 -23.77
CA GLU A 269 -26.04 23.90 -23.69
C GLU A 269 -25.60 22.43 -23.56
N GLU A 270 -24.58 22.01 -24.31
CA GLU A 270 -24.01 20.66 -24.19
C GLU A 270 -23.45 20.43 -22.77
N VAL A 271 -22.65 21.38 -22.28
CA VAL A 271 -22.01 21.33 -20.98
C VAL A 271 -23.04 21.31 -19.86
N PHE A 272 -23.99 22.25 -19.88
CA PHE A 272 -25.10 22.32 -18.93
C PHE A 272 -25.87 21.00 -18.89
N THR A 273 -26.19 20.44 -20.06
CA THR A 273 -26.93 19.18 -20.18
C THR A 273 -26.13 18.03 -19.57
N LYS A 274 -24.84 17.89 -19.90
CA LYS A 274 -23.97 16.84 -19.32
C LYS A 274 -23.84 16.98 -17.81
N MET A 275 -23.64 18.20 -17.30
CA MET A 275 -23.53 18.45 -15.87
C MET A 275 -24.85 18.12 -15.15
N ARG A 276 -25.99 18.55 -15.70
CA ARG A 276 -27.30 18.34 -15.09
C ARG A 276 -27.74 16.89 -15.10
N LEU A 277 -27.57 16.19 -16.22
CA LEU A 277 -27.98 14.77 -16.37
C LEU A 277 -27.23 13.85 -15.42
N ASN A 278 -25.96 14.15 -15.16
CA ASN A 278 -25.10 13.29 -14.34
C ASN A 278 -24.86 13.86 -12.93
N GLY A 279 -25.47 15.01 -12.59
CA GLY A 279 -25.31 15.64 -11.28
C GLY A 279 -23.89 16.16 -11.00
N TYR A 280 -23.12 16.51 -12.03
CA TYR A 280 -21.75 17.00 -11.87
C TYR A 280 -21.72 18.50 -11.57
N SER A 281 -20.75 18.91 -10.74
CA SER A 281 -20.46 20.33 -10.47
C SER A 281 -19.32 20.88 -11.32
N GLN A 282 -18.59 20.00 -11.98
CA GLN A 282 -17.48 20.32 -12.87
C GLN A 282 -17.31 19.27 -13.96
N LEU A 283 -16.76 19.68 -15.10
CA LEU A 283 -16.35 18.81 -16.19
C LEU A 283 -14.92 19.17 -16.64
N PRO A 284 -14.03 18.21 -16.86
CA PRO A 284 -12.76 18.44 -17.54
C PRO A 284 -13.00 18.82 -19.00
N VAL A 285 -12.19 19.76 -19.48
CA VAL A 285 -12.12 20.14 -20.89
C VAL A 285 -10.87 19.51 -21.49
N LEU A 286 -11.04 18.58 -22.43
CA LEU A 286 -9.97 17.78 -22.99
C LEU A 286 -9.84 17.96 -24.50
N SER A 287 -8.64 17.78 -25.03
CA SER A 287 -8.32 17.73 -26.46
C SER A 287 -7.73 16.35 -26.80
N GLY A 288 -8.58 15.33 -26.68
CA GLY A 288 -8.15 13.93 -26.65
C GLY A 288 -7.75 13.47 -25.24
N PRO A 289 -7.46 12.17 -25.02
CA PRO A 289 -7.41 11.58 -23.67
C PRO A 289 -6.29 12.08 -22.75
N ARG A 290 -5.19 12.59 -23.33
CA ARG A 290 -3.99 13.04 -22.59
C ARG A 290 -3.86 14.57 -22.47
N ASN A 291 -4.64 15.33 -23.24
CA ASN A 291 -4.43 16.76 -23.37
C ASN A 291 -5.47 17.53 -22.58
N LEU A 292 -5.12 17.89 -21.36
CA LEU A 292 -5.95 18.71 -20.48
C LEU A 292 -5.88 20.18 -20.90
N ARG A 293 -7.02 20.77 -21.26
CA ARG A 293 -7.14 22.20 -21.58
C ARG A 293 -7.57 23.04 -20.38
N GLY A 294 -8.30 22.44 -19.45
CA GLY A 294 -8.84 23.10 -18.27
C GLY A 294 -10.05 22.35 -17.75
N ALA A 295 -10.91 23.06 -17.04
CA ALA A 295 -12.20 22.55 -16.58
C ALA A 295 -13.26 23.64 -16.70
N VAL A 296 -14.52 23.22 -16.61
CA VAL A 296 -15.67 24.12 -16.49
C VAL A 296 -16.44 23.75 -15.23
N THR A 297 -16.89 24.75 -14.48
CA THR A 297 -17.70 24.58 -13.27
C THR A 297 -19.00 25.38 -13.39
N TRP A 298 -19.98 25.10 -12.52
CA TRP A 298 -21.19 25.93 -12.46
C TRP A 298 -20.86 27.41 -12.22
N GLU A 299 -19.86 27.67 -11.38
CA GLU A 299 -19.40 29.02 -11.10
C GLU A 299 -18.76 29.68 -12.32
N SER A 300 -17.90 28.98 -13.08
CA SER A 300 -17.25 29.56 -14.24
C SER A 300 -18.24 29.87 -15.37
N ILE A 301 -19.25 29.00 -15.57
CA ILE A 301 -20.36 29.24 -16.49
C ILE A 301 -21.14 30.49 -16.08
N ALA A 302 -21.51 30.59 -14.81
CA ALA A 302 -22.27 31.73 -14.30
C ALA A 302 -21.48 33.04 -14.44
N ARG A 303 -20.19 33.04 -14.11
CA ARG A 303 -19.31 34.21 -14.23
C ARG A 303 -19.17 34.66 -15.68
N ALA A 304 -18.93 33.73 -16.62
CA ALA A 304 -18.78 34.07 -18.04
C ALA A 304 -20.07 34.69 -18.60
N ARG A 305 -21.23 34.04 -18.38
CA ARG A 305 -22.54 34.52 -18.87
C ARG A 305 -23.03 35.80 -18.19
N TYR A 306 -22.63 36.04 -16.95
CA TYR A 306 -22.93 37.29 -16.25
C TYR A 306 -22.06 38.45 -16.78
N ALA A 307 -20.80 38.18 -17.09
CA ALA A 307 -19.89 39.18 -17.65
C ALA A 307 -20.28 39.57 -19.08
N ASP A 308 -20.60 38.58 -19.92
CA ASP A 308 -21.12 38.79 -21.27
C ASP A 308 -22.08 37.64 -21.64
N PHE A 309 -23.31 38.00 -22.00
CA PHE A 309 -24.34 37.02 -22.36
C PHE A 309 -23.99 36.26 -23.66
N GLU A 310 -23.27 36.91 -24.57
CA GLU A 310 -22.84 36.34 -25.87
C GLU A 310 -21.41 35.78 -25.82
N ALA A 311 -20.80 35.66 -24.63
CA ALA A 311 -19.47 35.08 -24.48
C ALA A 311 -19.40 33.68 -25.09
N PRO A 312 -18.31 33.32 -25.79
CA PRO A 312 -18.07 31.96 -26.22
C PRO A 312 -17.81 31.04 -25.01
N PHE A 313 -18.06 29.74 -25.17
CA PHE A 313 -17.80 28.74 -24.13
C PHE A 313 -16.35 28.74 -23.63
N SER A 314 -15.39 29.09 -24.50
CA SER A 314 -13.98 29.19 -24.14
C SER A 314 -13.70 30.07 -22.93
N ASP A 315 -14.53 31.10 -22.72
CA ASP A 315 -14.35 32.09 -21.66
C ASP A 315 -14.80 31.55 -20.30
N ALA A 316 -15.57 30.45 -20.28
CA ALA A 316 -15.92 29.72 -19.07
C ALA A 316 -14.90 28.63 -18.70
N ILE A 317 -13.86 28.41 -19.51
CA ILE A 317 -12.82 27.42 -19.23
C ILE A 317 -11.84 28.02 -18.22
N VAL A 318 -11.70 27.36 -17.07
CA VAL A 318 -10.75 27.71 -16.02
C VAL A 318 -9.58 26.73 -15.99
N ALA A 319 -8.46 27.15 -15.40
CA ALA A 319 -7.31 26.28 -15.18
C ALA A 319 -7.71 25.07 -14.32
N ALA A 320 -7.22 23.90 -14.69
CA ALA A 320 -7.42 22.66 -13.96
C ALA A 320 -6.08 21.99 -13.67
N HIS A 321 -5.99 21.34 -12.51
CA HIS A 321 -4.79 20.67 -12.05
C HIS A 321 -4.98 19.16 -12.13
N ALA A 322 -3.93 18.46 -12.52
CA ALA A 322 -3.93 17.00 -12.63
C ALA A 322 -2.75 16.41 -11.87
N VAL A 323 -3.04 15.36 -11.10
CA VAL A 323 -2.09 14.61 -10.28
C VAL A 323 -1.97 13.18 -10.80
N SER A 324 -0.88 12.49 -10.46
CA SER A 324 -0.74 11.06 -10.73
C SER A 324 -1.60 10.27 -9.76
N TYR A 325 -2.18 9.15 -10.22
CA TYR A 325 -2.82 8.19 -9.32
C TYR A 325 -1.83 7.61 -8.27
N ALA A 326 -0.53 7.65 -8.57
CA ALA A 326 0.52 7.18 -7.67
C ALA A 326 0.98 8.22 -6.63
N ASP A 327 0.55 9.48 -6.75
CA ASP A 327 0.92 10.52 -5.79
C ASP A 327 0.34 10.20 -4.42
N HIS A 328 1.06 10.55 -3.35
CA HIS A 328 0.56 10.37 -1.99
C HIS A 328 -0.64 11.27 -1.75
N LEU A 329 -1.71 10.70 -1.17
CA LEU A 329 -2.96 11.41 -0.98
C LEU A 329 -2.79 12.63 -0.06
N ILE A 330 -1.95 12.52 0.97
CA ILE A 330 -1.67 13.61 1.93
C ILE A 330 -1.02 14.81 1.22
N ASP A 331 -0.12 14.56 0.29
CA ASP A 331 0.65 15.61 -0.39
C ASP A 331 -0.24 16.42 -1.34
N VAL A 332 -1.31 15.82 -1.87
CA VAL A 332 -2.26 16.50 -2.76
C VAL A 332 -3.40 17.22 -2.02
N LEU A 333 -3.57 17.02 -0.70
CA LEU A 333 -4.66 17.64 0.06
C LEU A 333 -4.66 19.18 0.02
N PRO A 334 -3.51 19.89 0.14
CA PRO A 334 -3.51 21.35 0.08
C PRO A 334 -4.02 21.88 -1.27
N ASP A 335 -3.64 21.22 -2.36
CA ASP A 335 -4.12 21.58 -3.70
C ASP A 335 -5.60 21.23 -3.88
N LEU A 336 -6.04 20.08 -3.35
CA LEU A 336 -7.45 19.69 -3.39
C LEU A 336 -8.34 20.66 -2.61
N GLU A 337 -7.91 21.13 -1.43
CA GLU A 337 -8.62 22.14 -0.65
C GLU A 337 -8.68 23.48 -1.41
N ARG A 338 -7.55 23.90 -1.99
CA ARG A 338 -7.45 25.15 -2.73
C ARG A 338 -8.31 25.18 -4.00
N PHE A 339 -8.33 24.09 -4.76
CA PHE A 339 -8.99 24.02 -6.07
C PHE A 339 -10.36 23.36 -6.02
N GLY A 340 -10.70 22.65 -4.94
CA GLY A 340 -11.96 21.93 -4.73
C GLY A 340 -12.04 20.57 -5.43
N PHE A 341 -11.31 20.39 -6.52
CA PHE A 341 -11.17 19.11 -7.23
C PHE A 341 -9.81 19.01 -7.92
N LEU A 342 -9.35 17.78 -8.15
CA LEU A 342 -8.17 17.46 -8.93
C LEU A 342 -8.50 16.39 -9.96
N LEU A 343 -7.93 16.48 -11.15
CA LEU A 343 -8.02 15.43 -12.16
C LEU A 343 -6.93 14.39 -11.92
N VAL A 344 -7.23 13.14 -12.21
CA VAL A 344 -6.29 12.03 -11.96
C VAL A 344 -5.81 11.46 -13.28
N LYS A 345 -4.48 11.34 -13.39
CA LYS A 345 -3.79 10.69 -14.50
C LYS A 345 -3.54 9.23 -14.17
N ASP A 346 -3.82 8.35 -15.12
CA ASP A 346 -3.45 6.94 -15.04
C ASP A 346 -1.96 6.71 -15.39
N GLN A 347 -1.53 5.46 -15.36
CA GLN A 347 -0.18 5.02 -15.73
C GLN A 347 0.22 5.37 -17.18
N THR A 348 -0.74 5.68 -18.05
CA THR A 348 -0.52 6.06 -19.45
C THR A 348 -0.59 7.57 -19.67
N ASN A 349 -0.64 8.35 -18.57
CA ASN A 349 -0.76 9.80 -18.52
C ASN A 349 -2.08 10.32 -19.15
N GLN A 350 -3.12 9.49 -19.20
CA GLN A 350 -4.47 9.87 -19.61
C GLN A 350 -5.27 10.33 -18.41
N ILE A 351 -6.17 11.29 -18.60
CA ILE A 351 -7.09 11.70 -17.54
C ILE A 351 -8.13 10.59 -17.36
N ALA A 352 -8.00 9.85 -16.26
CA ALA A 352 -8.78 8.66 -15.95
C ALA A 352 -9.78 8.85 -14.82
N GLY A 353 -9.73 9.99 -14.12
CA GLY A 353 -10.71 10.28 -13.08
C GLY A 353 -10.64 11.70 -12.56
N ILE A 354 -11.44 11.94 -11.53
CA ILE A 354 -11.56 13.20 -10.83
C ILE A 354 -11.79 12.91 -9.36
N ILE A 355 -11.04 13.58 -8.49
CA ILE A 355 -11.20 13.51 -7.04
C ILE A 355 -11.67 14.86 -6.52
N THR A 356 -12.51 14.84 -5.50
CA THR A 356 -13.08 16.00 -4.84
C THR A 356 -12.89 15.91 -3.33
N VAL A 357 -13.08 17.02 -2.63
CA VAL A 357 -13.11 17.03 -1.16
C VAL A 357 -14.14 16.04 -0.62
N ALA A 358 -15.27 15.84 -1.32
CA ALA A 358 -16.30 14.89 -0.91
C ALA A 358 -15.82 13.43 -0.98
N ASP A 359 -14.99 13.08 -1.98
CA ASP A 359 -14.43 11.72 -2.10
C ASP A 359 -13.46 11.43 -0.97
N VAL A 360 -12.57 12.38 -0.67
CA VAL A 360 -11.63 12.28 0.46
C VAL A 360 -12.38 12.21 1.78
N ALA A 361 -13.40 13.05 1.98
CA ALA A 361 -14.22 13.03 3.18
C ALA A 361 -14.99 11.71 3.33
N ALA A 362 -15.44 11.09 2.23
CA ALA A 362 -16.09 9.79 2.26
C ALA A 362 -15.10 8.68 2.66
N GLU A 363 -13.90 8.68 2.11
CA GLU A 363 -12.84 7.69 2.36
C GLU A 363 -12.30 7.77 3.80
N TYR A 364 -11.86 8.95 4.22
CA TYR A 364 -11.41 9.17 5.60
C TYR A 364 -12.56 9.07 6.58
N GLY A 365 -13.77 9.47 6.18
CA GLY A 365 -14.98 9.29 6.98
C GLY A 365 -15.24 7.81 7.25
N ALA A 366 -15.16 6.94 6.25
CA ALA A 366 -15.29 5.49 6.44
C ALA A 366 -14.23 4.94 7.39
N THR A 367 -12.97 5.38 7.24
CA THR A 367 -11.88 4.98 8.14
C THR A 367 -12.07 5.48 9.58
N ALA A 368 -12.45 6.75 9.77
CA ALA A 368 -12.49 7.40 11.08
C ALA A 368 -13.79 7.09 11.85
N ARG A 369 -14.87 6.73 11.15
CA ARG A 369 -16.20 6.56 11.74
C ARG A 369 -16.26 5.52 12.88
N PRO A 370 -15.63 4.33 12.79
CA PRO A 370 -15.60 3.40 13.92
C PRO A 370 -14.97 4.02 15.18
N PHE A 371 -13.86 4.76 15.03
CA PHE A 371 -13.17 5.43 16.13
C PHE A 371 -14.02 6.54 16.76
N LEU A 372 -14.67 7.36 15.93
CA LEU A 372 -15.58 8.41 16.41
C LEU A 372 -16.77 7.80 17.16
N LEU A 373 -17.35 6.71 16.66
CA LEU A 373 -18.45 6.00 17.32
C LEU A 373 -18.02 5.35 18.64
N ILE A 374 -16.81 4.79 18.73
CA ILE A 374 -16.26 4.28 19.99
C ILE A 374 -16.11 5.42 21.01
N GLY A 375 -15.60 6.58 20.59
CA GLY A 375 -15.50 7.76 21.45
C GLY A 375 -16.87 8.28 21.91
N ASP A 376 -17.87 8.24 21.03
CA ASP A 376 -19.26 8.55 21.39
C ASP A 376 -19.83 7.56 22.39
N LEU A 377 -19.60 6.26 22.20
CA LEU A 377 -20.01 5.22 23.12
C LEU A 377 -19.41 5.41 24.52
N ASP A 378 -18.10 5.67 24.61
CA ASP A 378 -17.41 5.96 25.88
C ASP A 378 -18.06 7.16 26.59
N ARG A 379 -18.29 8.26 25.86
CA ARG A 379 -18.95 9.44 26.41
C ARG A 379 -20.37 9.15 26.91
N GLN A 380 -21.17 8.37 26.16
CA GLN A 380 -22.52 8.02 26.59
C GLN A 380 -22.52 7.12 27.83
N LEU A 381 -21.65 6.11 27.88
CA LEU A 381 -21.51 5.23 29.05
C LEU A 381 -21.13 6.04 30.29
N ARG A 382 -20.14 6.93 30.15
CA ARG A 382 -19.69 7.82 31.23
C ARG A 382 -20.80 8.74 31.69
N ARG A 383 -21.56 9.33 30.75
CA ARG A 383 -22.70 10.21 31.04
C ARG A 383 -23.74 9.48 31.88
N VAL A 384 -24.21 8.31 31.44
CA VAL A 384 -25.19 7.50 32.15
C VAL A 384 -24.75 7.20 33.58
N ILE A 385 -23.49 6.77 33.76
CA ILE A 385 -22.96 6.44 35.08
C ILE A 385 -22.89 7.70 35.96
N SER A 386 -22.43 8.83 35.40
CA SER A 386 -22.28 10.08 36.16
C SER A 386 -23.61 10.74 36.54
N GLU A 387 -24.66 10.57 35.72
CA GLU A 387 -25.99 11.13 35.99
C GLU A 387 -26.84 10.21 36.86
N GLY A 388 -26.62 8.89 36.78
CA GLY A 388 -27.45 7.89 37.47
C GLY A 388 -26.89 7.36 38.80
N LEU A 389 -25.58 7.43 39.05
CA LEU A 389 -24.92 6.73 40.16
C LEU A 389 -24.05 7.65 41.03
N ASP A 390 -23.81 7.21 42.28
CA ASP A 390 -22.95 7.93 43.22
C ASP A 390 -21.47 7.61 43.00
N LEU A 391 -20.64 8.65 43.01
CA LEU A 391 -19.20 8.53 42.74
C LEU A 391 -18.47 7.66 43.77
N ALA A 392 -18.84 7.73 45.06
CA ALA A 392 -18.17 6.97 46.10
C ALA A 392 -18.41 5.46 45.94
N GLU A 393 -19.62 5.07 45.54
CA GLU A 393 -19.98 3.69 45.27
C GLU A 393 -19.26 3.15 44.02
N VAL A 394 -19.15 3.98 42.97
CA VAL A 394 -18.39 3.65 41.76
C VAL A 394 -16.90 3.45 42.08
N ILE A 395 -16.30 4.34 42.87
CA ILE A 395 -14.90 4.20 43.30
C ILE A 395 -14.70 2.91 44.10
N ALA A 396 -15.62 2.55 45.00
CA ALA A 396 -15.52 1.32 45.79
C ALA A 396 -15.52 0.04 44.93
N LEU A 397 -16.20 0.06 43.78
CA LEU A 397 -16.24 -1.07 42.85
C LEU A 397 -15.03 -1.13 41.92
N CYS A 398 -14.52 0.02 41.50
CA CYS A 398 -13.45 0.11 40.52
C CYS A 398 -12.07 0.14 41.18
N ASP A 399 -11.84 0.96 42.21
CA ASP A 399 -10.55 1.12 42.87
C ASP A 399 -10.63 0.79 44.38
N PRO A 400 -10.97 -0.47 44.75
CA PRO A 400 -11.14 -0.86 46.15
C PRO A 400 -9.84 -0.72 46.97
N ASP A 401 -8.69 -0.91 46.32
CA ASP A 401 -7.37 -0.78 46.95
C ASP A 401 -6.81 0.66 46.91
N GLY A 402 -7.52 1.62 46.30
CA GLY A 402 -7.10 3.02 46.16
C GLY A 402 -5.80 3.23 45.37
N ARG A 403 -5.36 2.24 44.58
CA ARG A 403 -4.09 2.26 43.86
C ARG A 403 -4.13 3.19 42.65
N ARG A 404 -5.30 3.27 41.99
CA ARG A 404 -5.50 4.13 40.83
C ARG A 404 -5.80 5.59 41.20
N LYS A 405 -6.16 5.84 42.47
CA LYS A 405 -6.53 7.15 43.00
C LYS A 405 -7.66 7.78 42.17
N LEU A 406 -8.69 6.97 41.89
CA LEU A 406 -9.88 7.46 41.19
C LEU A 406 -10.59 8.52 42.05
N VAL A 407 -10.79 9.71 41.49
CA VAL A 407 -11.42 10.86 42.14
C VAL A 407 -12.55 11.48 41.33
N ALA A 408 -12.72 11.08 40.06
CA ALA A 408 -13.73 11.62 39.17
C ALA A 408 -14.15 10.62 38.08
N PHE A 409 -15.35 10.82 37.52
CA PHE A 409 -15.90 9.96 36.47
C PHE A 409 -15.13 10.01 35.16
N ASP A 410 -14.35 11.06 34.89
CA ASP A 410 -13.50 11.24 33.70
C ASP A 410 -12.26 10.31 33.67
N GLN A 411 -11.94 9.68 34.81
CA GLN A 411 -10.85 8.71 34.93
C GLN A 411 -11.29 7.26 34.68
N LEU A 412 -12.59 7.02 34.51
CA LEU A 412 -13.10 5.68 34.21
C LEU A 412 -12.62 5.20 32.85
N SER A 413 -12.18 3.94 32.82
CA SER A 413 -11.87 3.18 31.61
C SER A 413 -13.08 2.36 31.16
N TYR A 414 -13.02 1.82 29.94
CA TYR A 414 -14.08 0.94 29.43
C TYR A 414 -14.35 -0.27 30.31
N GLY A 415 -13.30 -0.86 30.90
CA GLY A 415 -13.44 -1.98 31.84
C GLY A 415 -14.16 -1.57 33.13
N ASP A 416 -13.99 -0.32 33.56
CA ASP A 416 -14.69 0.21 34.73
C ASP A 416 -16.19 0.33 34.47
N TYR A 417 -16.61 0.72 33.26
CA TYR A 417 -18.03 0.73 32.90
C TYR A 417 -18.65 -0.66 32.97
N GLN A 418 -17.96 -1.68 32.45
CA GLN A 418 -18.43 -3.06 32.53
C GLN A 418 -18.53 -3.54 33.99
N GLN A 419 -17.58 -3.15 34.84
CA GLN A 419 -17.57 -3.49 36.26
C GLN A 419 -18.77 -2.85 37.00
N VAL A 420 -19.02 -1.56 36.77
CA VAL A 420 -20.12 -0.81 37.41
C VAL A 420 -21.48 -1.33 36.93
N LEU A 421 -21.70 -1.39 35.61
CA LEU A 421 -22.97 -1.84 35.02
C LEU A 421 -23.18 -3.35 35.20
N GLY A 422 -22.10 -4.10 35.44
CA GLY A 422 -22.14 -5.52 35.79
C GLY A 422 -22.52 -5.79 37.25
N ASN A 423 -22.54 -4.77 38.11
CA ASN A 423 -23.00 -4.89 39.48
C ASN A 423 -24.54 -4.80 39.56
N GLN A 424 -25.19 -5.75 40.24
CA GLN A 424 -26.65 -5.79 40.32
C GLN A 424 -27.25 -4.58 41.06
N GLU A 425 -26.64 -4.16 42.17
CA GLU A 425 -27.14 -3.05 42.98
C GLU A 425 -27.07 -1.73 42.21
N GLN A 426 -25.97 -1.50 41.49
CA GLN A 426 -25.81 -0.31 40.64
C GLN A 426 -26.76 -0.33 39.44
N TRP A 427 -26.95 -1.50 38.82
CA TRP A 427 -27.89 -1.66 37.71
C TRP A 427 -29.33 -1.34 38.13
N ASP A 428 -29.75 -1.82 39.30
CA ASP A 428 -31.11 -1.58 39.82
C ASP A 428 -31.36 -0.08 40.07
N LYS A 429 -30.33 0.70 40.42
CA LYS A 429 -30.42 2.16 40.61
C LYS A 429 -30.69 2.93 39.31
N LEU A 430 -30.26 2.40 38.15
CA LEU A 430 -30.52 3.01 36.84
C LEU A 430 -31.99 2.88 36.40
N GLY A 431 -32.74 1.94 36.97
CA GLY A 431 -34.17 1.76 36.67
C GLY A 431 -34.48 1.33 35.23
N TRP A 432 -33.49 0.78 34.51
CA TRP A 432 -33.65 0.40 33.11
C TRP A 432 -34.49 -0.87 32.94
N PRO A 433 -35.45 -0.90 32.00
CA PRO A 433 -36.25 -2.08 31.69
C PRO A 433 -35.48 -3.07 30.77
N LEU A 434 -34.16 -3.17 30.94
CA LEU A 434 -33.26 -3.93 30.09
C LEU A 434 -32.66 -5.12 30.86
N ASP A 435 -32.38 -6.22 30.15
CA ASP A 435 -31.67 -7.36 30.73
C ASP A 435 -30.18 -7.06 30.88
N ARG A 436 -29.71 -7.01 32.13
CA ARG A 436 -28.32 -6.70 32.49
C ARG A 436 -27.31 -7.63 31.83
N LYS A 437 -27.59 -8.94 31.81
CA LYS A 437 -26.63 -9.93 31.28
C LYS A 437 -26.42 -9.75 29.78
N SER A 438 -27.51 -9.57 29.04
CA SER A 438 -27.48 -9.32 27.60
C SER A 438 -26.78 -8.00 27.26
N PHE A 439 -27.02 -6.96 28.06
CA PHE A 439 -26.36 -5.66 27.90
C PHE A 439 -24.84 -5.75 28.10
N ILE A 440 -24.38 -6.42 29.18
CA ILE A 440 -22.96 -6.59 29.46
C ILE A 440 -22.26 -7.48 28.43
N ALA A 441 -22.92 -8.54 27.96
CA ALA A 441 -22.40 -9.36 26.88
C ALA A 441 -22.16 -8.52 25.61
N ARG A 442 -23.10 -7.62 25.27
CA ARG A 442 -22.93 -6.72 24.12
C ARG A 442 -21.80 -5.71 24.32
N LEU A 443 -21.61 -5.17 25.54
CA LEU A 443 -20.47 -4.30 25.83
C LEU A 443 -19.14 -5.04 25.70
N ASP A 444 -19.09 -6.32 26.05
CA ASP A 444 -17.86 -7.12 25.89
C ASP A 444 -17.52 -7.38 24.42
N GLU A 445 -18.52 -7.67 23.57
CA GLU A 445 -18.32 -7.75 22.12
C GLU A 445 -17.78 -6.43 21.54
N LEU A 446 -18.29 -5.29 21.99
CA LEU A 446 -17.82 -3.97 21.55
C LEU A 446 -16.40 -3.64 22.07
N ARG A 447 -16.00 -4.18 23.23
CA ARG A 447 -14.62 -4.09 23.74
C ARG A 447 -13.64 -4.81 22.82
N GLU A 448 -13.98 -6.02 22.39
CA GLU A 448 -13.15 -6.79 21.46
C GLU A 448 -13.01 -6.07 20.12
N ILE A 449 -14.12 -5.57 19.57
CA ILE A 449 -14.13 -4.76 18.33
C ILE A 449 -13.22 -3.52 18.47
N ARG A 450 -13.32 -2.80 19.60
CA ARG A 450 -12.45 -1.64 19.85
C ARG A 450 -10.98 -2.03 19.88
N ASN A 451 -10.64 -3.14 20.54
CA ASN A 451 -9.25 -3.59 20.62
C ASN A 451 -8.74 -3.97 19.23
N GLU A 452 -9.53 -4.68 18.43
CA GLU A 452 -9.20 -5.02 17.04
C GLU A 452 -8.96 -3.77 16.19
N LEU A 453 -9.83 -2.75 16.31
CA LEU A 453 -9.68 -1.46 15.61
C LEU A 453 -8.45 -0.65 16.05
N MET A 454 -8.04 -0.74 17.33
CA MET A 454 -6.85 -0.05 17.85
C MET A 454 -5.54 -0.69 17.37
N HIS A 455 -5.57 -1.94 16.91
CA HIS A 455 -4.49 -2.55 16.17
C HIS A 455 -4.65 -2.18 14.68
N PHE A 456 -4.06 -1.04 14.28
CA PHE A 456 -4.13 -0.34 12.98
C PHE A 456 -3.95 -1.15 11.66
N ASN A 457 -3.91 -2.48 11.70
CA ASN A 457 -3.70 -3.34 10.55
C ASN A 457 -4.96 -3.65 9.72
N ASP A 458 -6.17 -3.34 10.21
CA ASP A 458 -7.37 -4.05 9.76
C ASP A 458 -8.58 -3.15 9.45
N LYS A 459 -8.51 -2.38 8.35
CA LYS A 459 -9.65 -1.60 7.84
C LYS A 459 -10.75 -2.46 7.16
N ASP A 460 -10.41 -3.67 6.69
CA ASP A 460 -11.20 -4.29 5.61
C ASP A 460 -12.30 -5.28 6.04
N LYS A 461 -12.56 -5.49 7.35
CA LYS A 461 -13.70 -6.33 7.81
C LYS A 461 -14.37 -5.89 9.12
N ALA A 462 -13.61 -5.40 10.10
CA ALA A 462 -14.15 -5.13 11.44
C ALA A 462 -15.03 -3.87 11.49
N GLY A 463 -14.62 -2.79 10.79
CA GLY A 463 -15.29 -1.49 10.84
C GLY A 463 -16.77 -1.53 10.38
N ASP A 464 -17.05 -2.15 9.24
CA ASP A 464 -18.38 -2.10 8.62
C ASP A 464 -19.44 -2.87 9.41
N SER A 465 -19.08 -4.04 9.96
CA SER A 465 -19.98 -4.83 10.81
C SER A 465 -20.13 -4.26 12.23
N ALA A 466 -19.09 -3.57 12.72
CA ALA A 466 -19.11 -2.90 14.01
C ALA A 466 -19.98 -1.64 14.03
N ILE A 467 -20.05 -0.90 12.92
CA ILE A 467 -20.78 0.38 12.85
C ILE A 467 -22.26 0.24 13.28
N PRO A 468 -23.05 -0.71 12.76
CA PRO A 468 -24.42 -0.93 13.22
C PRO A 468 -24.51 -1.25 14.71
N MET A 469 -23.61 -2.09 15.23
CA MET A 469 -23.62 -2.47 16.66
C MET A 469 -23.33 -1.28 17.57
N LEU A 470 -22.31 -0.48 17.23
CA LEU A 470 -21.96 0.74 17.95
C LEU A 470 -23.12 1.74 17.93
N ARG A 471 -23.73 1.96 16.76
CA ARG A 471 -24.88 2.87 16.62
C ARG A 471 -26.07 2.42 17.46
N ASN A 472 -26.45 1.15 17.38
CA ASN A 472 -27.59 0.62 18.14
C ASN A 472 -27.35 0.74 19.66
N MET A 473 -26.13 0.49 20.13
CA MET A 473 -25.79 0.66 21.55
C MET A 473 -25.84 2.13 21.98
N ILE A 474 -25.32 3.06 21.16
CA ILE A 474 -25.38 4.50 21.44
C ILE A 474 -26.83 4.99 21.46
N GLU A 475 -27.66 4.55 20.51
CA GLU A 475 -29.08 4.89 20.45
C GLU A 475 -29.81 4.35 21.70
N LEU A 476 -29.57 3.09 22.09
CA LEU A 476 -30.11 2.50 23.32
C LEU A 476 -29.72 3.29 24.59
N LEU A 477 -28.45 3.69 24.69
CA LEU A 477 -27.96 4.52 25.81
C LEU A 477 -28.61 5.90 25.83
N ARG A 478 -28.90 6.51 24.67
CA ARG A 478 -29.59 7.80 24.60
C ARG A 478 -31.07 7.68 25.00
N GLU A 479 -31.73 6.60 24.60
CA GLU A 479 -33.14 6.35 24.93
C GLU A 479 -33.36 6.14 26.43
N HIS A 480 -32.42 5.46 27.10
CA HIS A 480 -32.53 5.12 28.52
C HIS A 480 -31.70 6.02 29.46
N GLY A 481 -30.77 6.80 28.91
CA GLY A 481 -29.85 7.67 29.66
C GLY A 481 -30.35 9.09 29.93
N GLY A 482 -31.50 9.49 29.37
CA GLY A 482 -32.08 10.83 29.55
C GLY A 482 -31.79 11.81 28.42
#